data_AF-A0A535E4Y9-F1
#
_entry.id   AF-A0A535E4Y9-F1
#
_cell.length_a   1.000
_cell.length_b   1.000
_cell.length_c   1.000
_cell.angle_alpha   90.00
_cell.angle_beta   90.00
_cell.angle_gamma   90.00
#
_symmetry.space_group_name_H-M   'P 1'
#
loop_
_entity.id
_entity.type
_entity.pdbx_description
1 polymer ?
#
loop_
_entity_poly.entity_id
_entity_poly.type
_entity_poly.pdbx_seq_one_letter_code
_entity_poly.pdbx_strand_id
1 'polypeptide(L)'
;MAVATRFIEEEDPQESRRRFLMAESDNLLEQVETLRLMDEEDTPHSLREAIRMLQVRLGRNDPPLPPATLHAAHDLVFAVQQRLMAANPKHPRPNRHRGRAEGQPIVTRVYDGSLWKVLTLPTPPNGSADDEWLDLVDATVERAWDRWCYAQQHALRAARSRHQPRTALAVARIAWANYWELGEEARRIRSRLGARASSTSSGDRAARVR
;
A
#
# COMPACT_ATOMS: atom_id res chain seq x y z
N MET A 1 25.18 -9.58 32.64
CA MET A 1 25.49 -9.96 31.25
C MET A 1 24.21 -10.48 30.61
N ALA A 2 23.47 -9.62 29.92
CA ALA A 2 22.23 -10.00 29.23
C ALA A 2 22.55 -10.27 27.76
N VAL A 3 22.39 -11.52 27.34
CA VAL A 3 22.55 -11.96 25.95
C VAL A 3 21.32 -11.47 25.19
N ALA A 4 21.52 -10.48 24.30
CA ALA A 4 20.49 -10.03 23.39
C ALA A 4 20.28 -11.10 22.31
N THR A 5 19.23 -11.90 22.48
CA THR A 5 18.72 -12.79 21.45
C THR A 5 18.21 -11.92 20.29
N ARG A 6 19.02 -11.80 19.23
CA ARG A 6 18.58 -11.24 17.94
C ARG A 6 17.49 -12.16 17.41
N PHE A 7 16.25 -11.68 17.43
CA PHE A 7 15.20 -12.23 16.58
C PHE A 7 15.65 -12.03 15.13
N ILE A 8 16.09 -13.10 14.49
CA ILE A 8 16.18 -13.14 13.04
C ILE A 8 14.72 -13.11 12.60
N GLU A 9 14.25 -11.95 12.14
CA GLU A 9 12.98 -11.85 11.44
C GLU A 9 13.06 -12.84 10.26
N GLU A 10 12.35 -13.97 10.37
CA GLU A 10 12.14 -14.86 9.23
C GLU A 10 11.51 -14.02 8.12
N GLU A 11 12.31 -13.70 7.11
CA GLU A 11 11.86 -12.87 6.01
C GLU A 11 10.75 -13.61 5.28
N ASP A 12 9.56 -12.98 5.18
CA ASP A 12 8.40 -13.54 4.49
C ASP A 12 8.84 -14.10 3.13
N PRO A 13 8.64 -15.42 2.86
CA PRO A 13 9.03 -16.03 1.59
C PRO A 13 8.48 -15.29 0.36
N GLN A 14 7.34 -14.60 0.50
CA GLN A 14 6.77 -13.76 -0.55
C GLN A 14 7.59 -12.49 -0.80
N GLU A 15 8.10 -11.87 0.27
CA GLU A 15 8.96 -10.68 0.19
C GLU A 15 10.36 -11.05 -0.35
N SER A 16 10.95 -12.16 0.09
CA SER A 16 12.22 -12.64 -0.48
C SER A 16 12.07 -12.97 -1.97
N ARG A 17 10.95 -13.61 -2.37
CA ARG A 17 10.63 -13.86 -3.78
C ARG A 17 10.45 -12.55 -4.56
N ARG A 18 9.76 -11.55 -4.00
CA ARG A 18 9.59 -10.24 -4.64
C ARG A 18 10.93 -9.54 -4.87
N ARG A 19 11.83 -9.55 -3.88
CA ARG A 19 13.18 -8.96 -4.00
C ARG A 19 14.03 -9.68 -5.03
N PHE A 20 13.98 -11.01 -5.05
CA PHE A 20 14.66 -11.81 -6.07
C PHE A 20 14.19 -11.43 -7.49
N LEU A 21 12.87 -11.38 -7.71
CA LEU A 21 12.30 -10.98 -9.00
C LEU A 21 12.62 -9.52 -9.36
N MET A 22 12.75 -8.64 -8.36
CA MET A 22 13.18 -7.26 -8.56
C MET A 22 14.62 -7.19 -9.05
N ALA A 23 15.54 -7.88 -8.39
CA ALA A 23 16.94 -7.96 -8.82
C ALA A 23 17.10 -8.59 -10.21
N GLU A 24 16.30 -9.63 -10.51
CA GLU A 24 16.24 -10.22 -11.85
C GLU A 24 15.75 -9.21 -12.89
N SER A 25 14.73 -8.39 -12.57
CA SER A 25 14.26 -7.33 -13.48
C SER A 25 15.29 -6.20 -13.68
N ASP A 26 16.02 -5.81 -12.65
CA ASP A 26 17.07 -4.78 -12.74
C ASP A 26 18.21 -5.22 -13.67
N ASN A 27 18.62 -6.49 -13.57
CA ASN A 27 19.64 -7.07 -14.44
C ASN A 27 19.18 -7.11 -15.91
N LEU A 28 17.92 -7.47 -16.17
CA LEU A 28 17.37 -7.44 -17.53
C LEU A 28 17.29 -6.02 -18.09
N LEU A 29 16.98 -5.03 -17.24
CA LEU A 29 16.96 -3.63 -17.66
C LEU A 29 18.37 -3.15 -18.03
N GLU A 30 19.39 -3.53 -17.26
CA GLU A 30 20.79 -3.23 -17.56
C GLU A 30 21.24 -3.86 -18.88
N GLN A 31 20.83 -5.09 -19.18
CA GLN A 31 21.10 -5.75 -20.47
C GLN A 31 20.41 -5.03 -21.64
N VAL A 32 19.15 -4.62 -21.49
CA VAL A 32 18.43 -3.83 -22.50
C VAL A 32 19.16 -2.51 -22.76
N GLU A 33 19.57 -1.81 -21.71
CA GLU A 33 20.24 -0.51 -21.85
C GLU A 33 21.64 -0.65 -22.44
N THR A 34 22.37 -1.70 -22.10
CA THR A 34 23.67 -2.00 -22.72
C THR A 34 23.54 -2.15 -24.24
N LEU A 35 22.52 -2.87 -24.71
CA LEU A 35 22.27 -3.04 -26.15
C LEU A 35 21.80 -1.75 -26.82
N ARG A 36 20.98 -0.94 -26.14
CA ARG A 36 20.60 0.40 -26.64
C ARG A 36 21.81 1.33 -26.78
N LEU A 37 22.75 1.28 -25.83
CA LEU A 37 24.00 2.05 -25.90
C LEU A 37 24.93 1.58 -27.03
N MET A 38 24.75 0.35 -27.52
CA MET A 38 25.45 -0.19 -28.69
C MET A 38 24.72 0.12 -30.01
N ASP A 39 23.68 0.96 -29.99
CA ASP A 39 22.81 1.28 -31.13
C ASP A 39 22.12 0.07 -31.77
N GLU A 40 21.94 -1.02 -31.02
CA GLU A 40 21.09 -2.12 -31.44
C GLU A 40 19.62 -1.72 -31.35
N GLU A 41 18.78 -2.24 -32.23
CA GLU A 41 17.31 -1.99 -32.22
C GLU A 41 16.50 -3.24 -31.87
N ASP A 42 16.99 -4.40 -32.29
CA ASP A 42 16.34 -5.69 -32.10
C ASP A 42 16.68 -6.31 -30.74
N THR A 43 15.69 -6.91 -30.10
CA THR A 43 15.93 -7.65 -28.85
C THR A 43 16.51 -9.03 -29.16
N PRO A 44 17.66 -9.42 -28.61
CA PRO A 44 18.19 -10.79 -28.78
C PRO A 44 17.20 -11.84 -28.27
N HIS A 45 17.20 -13.02 -28.89
CA HIS A 45 16.27 -14.10 -28.52
C HIS A 45 16.42 -14.53 -27.05
N SER A 46 17.64 -14.55 -26.53
CA SER A 46 17.93 -14.84 -25.12
C SER A 46 17.22 -13.87 -24.18
N LEU A 47 17.26 -12.57 -24.48
CA LEU A 47 16.65 -11.52 -23.69
C LEU A 47 15.11 -11.56 -23.78
N ARG A 48 14.57 -11.87 -24.97
CA ARG A 48 13.13 -12.11 -25.18
C ARG A 48 12.61 -13.22 -24.27
N GLU A 49 13.30 -14.35 -24.22
CA GLU A 49 12.88 -15.50 -23.41
C GLU A 49 13.05 -15.21 -21.91
N ALA A 50 14.10 -14.51 -21.50
CA ALA A 50 14.29 -14.11 -20.11
C ALA A 50 13.16 -13.19 -19.61
N ILE A 51 12.76 -12.18 -20.40
CA ILE A 51 11.63 -11.29 -20.08
C ILE A 51 10.32 -12.09 -20.01
N ARG A 52 10.11 -13.04 -20.93
CA ARG A 52 8.93 -13.93 -20.91
C ARG A 52 8.89 -14.76 -19.64
N MET A 53 10.01 -15.39 -19.26
CA MET A 53 10.13 -16.22 -18.06
C MET A 53 9.89 -15.41 -16.79
N LEU A 54 10.38 -14.17 -16.71
CA LEU A 54 10.10 -13.25 -15.60
C LEU A 54 8.59 -13.00 -15.47
N GLN A 55 7.89 -12.76 -16.57
CA GLN A 55 6.43 -12.54 -16.57
C GLN A 55 5.64 -13.80 -16.16
N VAL A 56 6.08 -14.99 -16.58
CA VAL A 56 5.49 -16.26 -16.14
C VAL A 56 5.68 -16.47 -14.64
N ARG A 57 6.88 -16.20 -14.11
CA ARG A 57 7.18 -16.30 -12.67
C ARG A 57 6.37 -15.32 -11.81
N LEU A 58 5.92 -14.21 -12.41
CA LEU A 58 4.99 -13.23 -11.84
C LEU A 58 3.51 -13.65 -11.91
N GLY A 59 3.20 -14.84 -12.45
CA GLY A 59 1.85 -15.40 -12.49
C GLY A 59 0.97 -14.91 -13.63
N ARG A 60 1.56 -14.38 -14.73
CA ARG A 60 0.79 -14.20 -15.97
C ARG A 60 0.66 -15.55 -16.69
N ASN A 61 -0.56 -16.08 -16.69
CA ASN A 61 -0.90 -17.30 -17.44
C ASN A 61 -0.92 -17.08 -18.96
N ASP A 62 -1.04 -15.83 -19.40
CA ASP A 62 -0.93 -15.42 -20.81
C ASP A 62 0.00 -14.18 -20.91
N PRO A 63 1.33 -14.38 -20.98
CA PRO A 63 2.26 -13.27 -21.10
C PRO A 63 2.13 -12.61 -22.49
N PRO A 64 2.20 -11.27 -22.60
CA PRO A 64 2.27 -10.58 -23.88
C PRO A 64 3.39 -11.12 -24.75
N LEU A 65 3.21 -10.98 -26.06
CA LEU A 65 4.18 -11.43 -27.07
C LEU A 65 5.60 -10.96 -26.72
N PRO A 66 6.62 -11.82 -26.89
CA PRO A 66 8.00 -11.44 -26.59
C PRO A 66 8.41 -10.19 -27.37
N PRO A 67 9.03 -9.19 -26.72
CA PRO A 67 9.32 -7.91 -27.36
C PRO A 67 10.32 -8.09 -28.51
N ALA A 68 9.93 -7.69 -29.72
CA ALA A 68 10.84 -7.76 -30.87
C ALA A 68 11.92 -6.66 -30.82
N THR A 69 11.60 -5.50 -30.26
CA THR A 69 12.46 -4.31 -30.20
C THR A 69 12.91 -4.00 -28.78
N LEU A 70 14.11 -3.44 -28.63
CA LEU A 70 14.66 -3.09 -27.32
C LEU A 70 13.81 -2.04 -26.58
N HIS A 71 13.13 -1.16 -27.31
CA HIS A 71 12.17 -0.23 -26.73
C HIS A 71 10.98 -0.97 -26.08
N ALA A 72 10.38 -1.94 -26.78
CA ALA A 72 9.31 -2.75 -26.21
C ALA A 72 9.79 -3.63 -25.04
N ALA A 73 11.04 -4.10 -25.08
CA ALA A 73 11.66 -4.83 -23.98
C ALA A 73 11.82 -3.96 -22.74
N HIS A 74 12.30 -2.73 -22.93
CA HIS A 74 12.44 -1.73 -21.86
C HIS A 74 11.10 -1.45 -21.17
N ASP A 75 10.06 -1.14 -21.93
CA ASP A 75 8.72 -0.83 -21.38
C ASP A 75 8.12 -2.01 -20.60
N LEU A 76 8.32 -3.24 -21.08
CA LEU A 76 7.84 -4.43 -20.40
C LEU A 76 8.58 -4.68 -19.07
N VAL A 77 9.90 -4.48 -19.03
CA VAL A 77 10.69 -4.62 -17.80
C VAL A 77 10.30 -3.53 -16.80
N PHE A 78 10.11 -2.29 -17.24
CA PHE A 78 9.61 -1.20 -16.40
C PHE A 78 8.22 -1.51 -15.83
N ALA A 79 7.29 -2.01 -16.66
CA ALA A 79 5.96 -2.40 -16.19
C ALA A 79 6.01 -3.53 -15.15
N VAL A 80 6.97 -4.45 -15.28
CA VAL A 80 7.23 -5.49 -14.28
C VAL A 80 7.76 -4.90 -12.97
N GLN A 81 8.76 -4.02 -13.01
CA GLN A 81 9.29 -3.32 -11.84
C GLN A 81 8.20 -2.54 -11.11
N GLN A 82 7.37 -1.78 -11.83
CA GLN A 82 6.25 -1.03 -11.25
C GLN A 82 5.26 -1.95 -10.50
N ARG A 83 4.97 -3.14 -11.04
CA ARG A 83 4.11 -4.13 -10.38
C ARG A 83 4.77 -4.72 -9.14
N LEU A 84 6.05 -5.05 -9.21
CA LEU A 84 6.83 -5.53 -8.06
C LEU A 84 6.96 -4.47 -6.96
N MET A 85 7.07 -3.20 -7.31
CA MET A 85 7.01 -2.07 -6.36
C MET A 85 5.62 -1.91 -5.74
N ALA A 86 4.56 -1.99 -6.54
CA ALA A 86 3.18 -1.92 -6.05
C ALA A 86 2.80 -3.08 -5.13
N ALA A 87 3.40 -4.25 -5.33
CA ALA A 87 3.22 -5.44 -4.49
C ALA A 87 4.05 -5.42 -3.20
N ASN A 88 4.86 -4.38 -2.97
CA ASN A 88 5.68 -4.27 -1.76
C ASN A 88 4.78 -4.03 -0.53
N PRO A 89 4.71 -4.97 0.45
CA PRO A 89 3.90 -4.81 1.66
C PRO A 89 4.39 -3.67 2.56
N LYS A 90 5.63 -3.19 2.34
CA LYS A 90 6.23 -2.04 3.03
C LYS A 90 5.88 -0.70 2.38
N HIS A 91 5.20 -0.68 1.22
CA HIS A 91 4.60 0.55 0.71
C HIS A 91 3.36 0.89 1.55
N PRO A 92 3.27 2.09 2.15
CA PRO A 92 2.12 2.51 2.94
C PRO A 92 0.97 2.84 1.99
N ARG A 93 0.27 1.81 1.50
CA ARG A 93 -1.06 2.00 0.92
C ARG A 93 -2.10 1.77 2.02
N PRO A 94 -3.15 2.60 2.09
CA PRO A 94 -4.33 2.24 2.86
C PRO A 94 -4.83 0.86 2.42
N ASN A 95 -5.40 0.10 3.35
CA ASN A 95 -5.91 -1.24 3.05
C ASN A 95 -6.90 -1.19 1.87
N ARG A 96 -6.71 -2.04 0.86
CA ARG A 96 -7.71 -2.25 -0.19
C ARG A 96 -8.93 -2.93 0.43
N HIS A 97 -9.95 -2.15 0.77
CA HIS A 97 -11.26 -2.70 1.11
C HIS A 97 -11.79 -3.52 -0.09
N ARG A 98 -12.23 -4.77 0.16
CA ARG A 98 -12.74 -5.66 -0.91
C ARG A 98 -13.83 -4.95 -1.72
N GLY A 99 -13.59 -4.84 -3.04
CA GLY A 99 -14.57 -4.32 -4.00
C GLY A 99 -14.42 -2.86 -4.42
N ARG A 100 -13.25 -2.20 -4.28
CA ARG A 100 -13.13 -0.79 -4.68
C ARG A 100 -11.78 -0.27 -5.17
N ALA A 101 -11.85 0.83 -5.93
CA ALA A 101 -10.74 1.71 -6.31
C ALA A 101 -10.38 2.69 -5.17
N GLU A 102 -9.12 3.11 -5.16
CA GLU A 102 -8.44 3.88 -4.10
C GLU A 102 -9.11 5.26 -3.87
N GLY A 103 -9.23 5.72 -2.61
CA GLY A 103 -9.69 7.07 -2.25
C GLY A 103 -11.21 7.35 -2.21
N GLN A 104 -12.07 6.35 -2.45
CA GLN A 104 -13.51 6.54 -2.51
C GLN A 104 -14.23 6.31 -1.14
N PRO A 105 -15.21 7.14 -0.73
CA PRO A 105 -15.90 7.07 0.56
C PRO A 105 -16.91 5.92 0.64
N ILE A 106 -16.79 5.02 1.63
CA ILE A 106 -17.68 3.85 1.78
C ILE A 106 -19.06 4.33 2.25
N VAL A 107 -20.13 3.82 1.65
CA VAL A 107 -21.50 4.04 2.15
C VAL A 107 -21.97 2.73 2.78
N THR A 108 -22.02 2.69 4.11
CA THR A 108 -22.58 1.55 4.85
C THR A 108 -24.09 1.71 4.97
N ARG A 109 -24.85 0.66 4.67
CA ARG A 109 -26.27 0.58 5.01
C ARG A 109 -26.40 0.43 6.53
N VAL A 110 -27.08 1.38 7.14
CA VAL A 110 -27.57 1.37 8.52
C VAL A 110 -28.89 0.60 8.56
N TYR A 111 -29.27 0.17 9.77
CA TYR A 111 -30.60 -0.36 10.07
C TYR A 111 -31.72 0.47 9.41
N ASP A 112 -32.73 -0.20 8.87
CA ASP A 112 -33.89 0.39 8.17
C ASP A 112 -33.56 1.11 6.84
N GLY A 113 -32.53 0.67 6.13
CA GLY A 113 -32.22 1.15 4.76
C GLY A 113 -31.54 2.52 4.69
N SER A 114 -31.28 3.16 5.84
CA SER A 114 -30.55 4.42 5.93
C SER A 114 -29.09 4.25 5.51
N LEU A 115 -28.48 5.27 4.90
CA LEU A 115 -27.10 5.21 4.40
C LEU A 115 -26.17 6.09 5.25
N TRP A 116 -25.05 5.54 5.70
CA TRP A 116 -24.02 6.28 6.42
C TRP A 116 -22.69 6.28 5.66
N LYS A 117 -22.11 7.46 5.48
CA LYS A 117 -20.80 7.62 4.83
C LYS A 117 -19.69 7.39 5.86
N VAL A 118 -18.97 6.31 5.69
CA VAL A 118 -17.80 5.90 6.46
C VAL A 118 -16.57 6.61 5.88
N LEU A 119 -15.76 7.20 6.73
CA LEU A 119 -14.52 7.88 6.33
C LEU A 119 -13.42 6.85 6.06
N THR A 120 -12.51 7.18 5.15
CA THR A 120 -11.34 6.38 4.78
C THR A 120 -10.11 7.26 4.83
N LEU A 121 -8.94 6.70 5.13
CA LEU A 121 -7.70 7.46 5.13
C LEU A 121 -7.35 7.96 3.72
N PRO A 122 -6.75 9.15 3.60
CA PRO A 122 -6.32 9.69 2.32
C PRO A 122 -5.18 8.85 1.72
N THR A 123 -5.17 8.73 0.40
CA THR A 123 -4.05 8.10 -0.33
C THR A 123 -2.92 9.13 -0.48
N PRO A 124 -1.65 8.75 -0.28
CA PRO A 124 -0.54 9.69 -0.46
C PRO A 124 -0.47 10.17 -1.92
N PRO A 125 -0.41 11.49 -2.17
CA PRO A 125 -0.59 12.08 -3.51
C PRO A 125 0.44 11.61 -4.54
N ASN A 126 1.66 11.27 -4.11
CA ASN A 126 2.75 10.80 -4.99
C ASN A 126 3.29 9.41 -4.60
N GLY A 127 2.54 8.65 -3.79
CA GLY A 127 3.04 7.39 -3.21
C GLY A 127 4.14 7.55 -2.16
N SER A 128 4.59 8.78 -1.90
CA SER A 128 5.43 9.17 -0.77
C SER A 128 4.57 9.63 0.40
N ALA A 129 4.79 9.05 1.57
CA ALA A 129 4.26 9.54 2.83
C ALA A 129 5.18 10.68 3.31
N ASP A 130 4.75 11.92 3.11
CA ASP A 130 5.33 13.13 3.67
C ASP A 130 4.61 13.55 4.96
N ASP A 131 5.18 14.52 5.67
CA ASP A 131 4.61 15.03 6.93
C ASP A 131 3.24 15.69 6.70
N GLU A 132 3.05 16.37 5.56
CA GLU A 132 1.76 16.96 5.18
C GLU A 132 0.66 15.90 4.99
N TRP A 133 0.99 14.75 4.38
CA TRP A 133 0.04 13.64 4.30
C TRP A 133 -0.25 13.02 5.67
N LEU A 134 0.73 12.97 6.58
CA LEU A 134 0.48 12.50 7.95
C LEU A 134 -0.46 13.43 8.70
N ASP A 135 -0.33 14.75 8.53
CA ASP A 135 -1.28 15.73 9.09
C ASP A 135 -2.70 15.52 8.53
N LEU A 136 -2.84 15.19 7.23
CA LEU A 136 -4.13 14.84 6.64
C LEU A 136 -4.71 13.54 7.19
N VAL A 137 -3.87 12.55 7.49
CA VAL A 137 -4.27 11.30 8.16
C VAL A 137 -4.81 11.62 9.56
N ASP A 138 -4.09 12.43 10.34
CA ASP A 138 -4.50 12.80 11.69
C ASP A 138 -5.79 13.64 11.67
N ALA A 139 -5.90 14.62 10.78
CA ALA A 139 -7.14 15.39 10.58
C ALA A 139 -8.33 14.51 10.18
N THR A 140 -8.09 13.41 9.45
CA THR A 140 -9.14 12.45 9.08
C THR A 140 -9.59 11.62 10.28
N VAL A 141 -8.67 11.19 11.14
CA VAL A 141 -8.98 10.48 12.39
C VAL A 141 -9.74 11.39 13.35
N GLU A 142 -9.31 12.64 13.51
CA GLU A 142 -10.03 13.65 14.31
C GLU A 142 -11.44 13.90 13.77
N ARG A 143 -11.59 14.03 12.45
CA ARG A 143 -12.91 14.15 11.81
C ARG A 143 -13.80 12.94 12.07
N ALA A 144 -13.26 11.73 12.13
CA ALA A 144 -14.01 10.52 12.47
C ALA A 144 -14.48 10.54 13.93
N TRP A 145 -13.63 11.01 14.84
CA TRP A 145 -13.97 11.22 16.25
C TRP A 145 -15.12 12.23 16.42
N ASP A 146 -15.05 13.39 15.76
CA ASP A 146 -16.11 14.40 15.79
C ASP A 146 -17.44 13.84 15.31
N ARG A 147 -17.41 13.03 14.24
CA ARG A 147 -18.59 12.37 13.68
C ARG A 147 -19.22 11.38 14.65
N TRP A 148 -18.40 10.64 15.41
CA TRP A 148 -18.88 9.77 16.47
C TRP A 148 -19.49 10.56 17.63
N CYS A 149 -18.82 11.61 18.11
CA CYS A 149 -19.36 12.50 19.16
C CYS A 149 -20.73 13.04 18.77
N TYR A 150 -20.86 13.53 17.53
CA TYR A 150 -22.15 13.98 16.99
C TYR A 150 -23.20 12.87 16.94
N ALA A 151 -22.86 11.69 16.41
CA ALA A 151 -23.78 10.56 16.33
C ALA A 151 -24.23 10.07 17.70
N GLN A 152 -23.35 10.08 18.69
CA GLN A 152 -23.63 9.70 20.07
C GLN A 152 -24.61 10.69 20.72
N GLN A 153 -24.36 12.00 20.58
CA GLN A 153 -25.29 13.03 21.06
C GLN A 153 -26.66 12.94 20.38
N HIS A 154 -26.67 12.66 19.08
CA HIS A 154 -27.90 12.44 18.32
C HIS A 154 -28.66 11.21 18.82
N ALA A 155 -27.98 10.10 19.10
CA ALA A 155 -28.58 8.89 19.66
C ALA A 155 -29.20 9.14 21.05
N LEU A 156 -28.53 9.92 21.91
CA LEU A 156 -29.07 10.30 23.22
C LEU A 156 -30.33 11.17 23.08
N ARG A 157 -30.33 12.13 22.15
CA ARG A 157 -31.51 12.96 21.86
C ARG A 157 -32.66 12.11 21.31
N ALA A 158 -32.39 11.22 20.37
CA ALA A 158 -33.35 10.29 19.78
C ALA A 158 -33.97 9.33 20.82
N ALA A 159 -33.18 8.88 21.79
CA ALA A 159 -33.68 8.08 22.91
C ALA A 159 -34.61 8.88 23.82
N ARG A 160 -34.27 10.15 24.12
CA ARG A 160 -35.12 11.03 24.95
C ARG A 160 -36.43 11.40 24.26
N SER A 161 -36.39 11.70 22.96
CA SER A 161 -37.58 12.03 22.16
C SER A 161 -38.38 10.81 21.69
N ARG A 162 -37.88 9.58 21.95
CA ARG A 162 -38.43 8.30 21.48
C ARG A 162 -38.60 8.22 19.95
N HIS A 163 -37.85 9.03 19.20
CA HIS A 163 -37.90 9.07 17.75
C HIS A 163 -36.71 8.32 17.15
N GLN A 164 -36.97 7.16 16.52
CA GLN A 164 -35.98 6.31 15.86
C GLN A 164 -34.68 6.03 16.66
N PRO A 165 -34.75 5.70 17.96
CA PRO A 165 -33.55 5.54 18.80
C PRO A 165 -32.64 4.39 18.36
N ARG A 166 -33.22 3.33 17.78
CA ARG A 166 -32.46 2.16 17.29
C ARG A 166 -31.57 2.52 16.10
N THR A 167 -32.10 3.29 15.15
CA THR A 167 -31.35 3.75 13.98
C THR A 167 -30.22 4.70 14.39
N ALA A 168 -30.50 5.67 15.26
CA ALA A 168 -29.49 6.59 15.76
C ALA A 168 -28.37 5.87 16.56
N LEU A 169 -28.72 4.87 17.37
CA LEU A 169 -27.73 4.04 18.07
C LEU A 169 -26.89 3.20 17.11
N ALA A 170 -27.48 2.66 16.05
CA ALA A 170 -26.75 1.92 15.02
C ALA A 170 -25.73 2.82 14.30
N VAL A 171 -26.10 4.07 13.97
CA VAL A 171 -25.18 5.07 13.41
C VAL A 171 -24.01 5.34 14.37
N ALA A 172 -24.28 5.55 15.65
CA ALA A 172 -23.24 5.80 16.65
C ALA A 172 -22.25 4.63 16.77
N ARG A 173 -22.74 3.39 16.73
CA ARG A 173 -21.88 2.19 16.74
C ARG A 173 -21.01 2.08 15.49
N ILE A 174 -21.56 2.37 14.31
CA ILE A 174 -20.82 2.37 13.05
C ILE A 174 -19.74 3.47 13.05
N ALA A 175 -20.08 4.67 13.53
CA ALA A 175 -19.14 5.78 13.63
C ALA A 175 -18.00 5.47 14.62
N TRP A 176 -18.30 4.80 15.74
CA TRP A 176 -17.28 4.34 16.70
C TRP A 176 -16.32 3.35 16.05
N ALA A 177 -16.86 2.33 15.36
CA ALA A 177 -16.04 1.34 14.65
C ALA A 177 -15.13 2.00 13.61
N ASN A 178 -15.68 2.93 12.82
CA ASN A 178 -14.89 3.67 11.82
C ASN A 178 -13.75 4.47 12.46
N TYR A 179 -14.01 5.21 13.53
CA TYR A 179 -12.96 5.93 14.27
C TYR A 179 -11.86 4.98 14.74
N TRP A 180 -12.23 3.85 15.35
CA TRP A 180 -11.26 2.90 15.88
C TRP A 180 -10.40 2.27 14.78
N GLU A 181 -11.03 1.83 13.68
CA GLU A 181 -10.34 1.25 12.52
C GLU A 181 -9.34 2.25 11.91
N LEU A 182 -9.75 3.50 11.71
CA LEU A 182 -8.87 4.56 11.17
C LEU A 182 -7.72 4.86 12.14
N GLY A 183 -7.99 4.89 13.44
CA GLY A 183 -6.96 5.09 14.47
C GLY A 183 -5.94 3.96 14.53
N GLU A 184 -6.37 2.70 14.35
CA GLU A 184 -5.45 1.56 14.23
C GLU A 184 -4.64 1.62 12.94
N GLU A 185 -5.27 1.96 11.82
CA GLU A 185 -4.59 2.06 10.53
C GLU A 185 -3.55 3.19 10.54
N ALA A 186 -3.89 4.37 11.07
CA ALA A 186 -2.97 5.49 11.25
C ALA A 186 -1.77 5.12 12.14
N ARG A 187 -2.01 4.41 13.25
CA ARG A 187 -0.92 3.89 14.11
C ARG A 187 0.00 2.94 13.37
N ARG A 188 -0.55 1.99 12.60
CA ARG A 188 0.24 1.05 11.79
C ARG A 188 1.08 1.77 10.74
N ILE A 189 0.52 2.77 10.07
CA ILE A 189 1.24 3.61 9.10
C ILE A 189 2.42 4.30 9.78
N ARG A 190 2.21 4.97 10.93
CA ARG A 190 3.28 5.63 11.69
C ARG A 190 4.38 4.66 12.13
N SER A 191 4.00 3.50 12.68
CA SER A 191 4.98 2.48 13.09
C SER A 191 5.84 2.02 11.91
N ARG A 192 5.25 1.83 10.72
CA ARG A 192 5.99 1.45 9.50
C ARG A 192 6.95 2.56 9.05
N LEU A 193 6.54 3.82 9.10
CA LEU A 193 7.40 4.96 8.73
C LEU A 193 8.55 5.17 9.72
N GLY A 194 8.29 5.04 11.02
CA GLY A 194 9.31 5.10 12.06
C GLY A 194 10.33 3.96 11.96
N ALA A 195 9.89 2.74 11.62
CA ALA A 195 10.77 1.61 11.34
C ALA A 195 11.66 1.86 10.11
N ARG A 196 11.15 2.55 9.08
CA ARG A 196 11.94 2.94 7.90
C ARG A 196 13.04 3.93 8.26
N ALA A 197 12.72 5.00 8.98
CA ALA A 197 13.70 6.02 9.40
C ALA A 197 14.84 5.42 10.25
N SER A 198 14.52 4.47 11.14
CA SER A 198 15.50 3.76 11.96
C SER A 198 16.36 2.76 11.17
N SER A 199 15.80 2.10 10.15
CA SER A 199 16.57 1.22 9.26
C SER A 199 17.58 1.97 8.38
N THR A 200 17.18 3.13 7.82
CA THR A 200 18.07 3.96 6.99
C THR A 200 19.22 4.57 7.81
N SER A 201 18.93 5.03 9.04
CA SER A 201 19.97 5.59 9.93
C SER A 201 20.96 4.55 10.47
N SER A 202 20.57 3.27 10.59
CA SER A 202 21.51 2.19 10.92
C SER A 202 22.42 1.83 9.74
N GLY A 203 21.90 1.84 8.51
CA GLY A 203 22.71 1.59 7.30
C GLY A 203 23.76 2.69 7.05
N ASP A 204 23.38 3.95 7.26
CA ASP A 204 24.25 5.10 7.03
C ASP A 204 25.36 5.24 8.10
N ARG A 205 25.09 4.82 9.34
CA ARG A 205 26.13 4.70 10.39
C ARG A 205 27.12 3.58 10.12
N ALA A 206 26.71 2.48 9.50
CA ALA A 206 27.62 1.39 9.15
C ALA A 206 28.55 1.74 7.98
N ALA A 207 28.11 2.62 7.07
CA ALA A 207 28.91 3.07 5.92
C ALA A 207 30.01 4.09 6.28
N ARG A 208 29.90 4.81 7.41
CA ARG A 208 30.89 5.80 7.87
C ARG A 208 32.04 5.26 8.71
N VAL A 209 32.10 3.94 8.95
CA VAL A 209 33.13 3.29 9.79
C VAL A 209 34.10 2.44 8.96
N ARG A 210 34.28 2.73 7.67
CA ARG A 210 35.33 2.14 6.84
C ARG A 210 36.27 3.20 6.29
#